data_AF-A0A1Y2EVR1-F1
#
_entry.id   AF-A0A1Y2EVR1-F1
#
_cell.length_a   1.000
_cell.length_b   1.000
_cell.length_c   1.000
_cell.angle_alpha   90.00
_cell.angle_beta   90.00
_cell.angle_gamma   90.00
#
_symmetry.space_group_name_H-M   'P 1'
#
loop_
_entity.id
_entity.type
_entity.pdbx_description
1 polymer ?
#
loop_
_entity_poly.entity_id
_entity_poly.type
_entity_poly.pdbx_seq_one_letter_code
_entity_poly.pdbx_strand_id
1 'polypeptide(L)'
;MNFLKSLAIVSLVAIGANAAKFEKKSVKYGPHGAIMCNGCVVTGTGGDLSLWGWENNTACEIDTNKCGGGNGSSGGNTVAYGPHGAIMCNGCVVTGTGGDLSLWGWENNTACEINTTKCNSGSNNNTNDNNTNDNNTNDNNTNDNNTNNNNTNNNNTSNNNTSNNNNDSSSSNNNNTGNTSNNSSPKYGPHGTIMCKGCEVTGTGDDISLWGWENDAVCEIDADACNIDTSTIQAPSSGNSSSSSSSNYVPAKWVKHGRTTRYWDCCKPSCSWPGKGDVSHVVNTCNKRGSILNNIYERNGCEGGEAFMCTDQQPWAVNDKLSYGFVAGHISGLTEKDWCCACYKFTFTNTAIAGKQMIVQVTNTGNDLGENHFDIQIPGGGLGIFDGCSTQFNVNAASWGQRYGGLISEDGCNNLPKSLQAGCHWRFNWFKNVDNPEIDFEEVVCPDEIVQKTNCRRI
;
A
#
# COMPACT_ATOMS: atom_id res chain seq x y z
N MET A 1 68.24 -30.41 53.20
CA MET A 1 67.11 -31.36 53.35
C MET A 1 65.86 -30.60 52.96
N ASN A 2 65.42 -30.76 51.70
CA ASN A 2 64.15 -31.40 51.28
C ASN A 2 62.97 -30.39 51.26
N PHE A 3 62.10 -30.24 50.26
CA PHE A 3 61.86 -30.91 48.97
C PHE A 3 60.90 -30.00 48.15
N LEU A 4 61.24 -29.72 46.89
CA LEU A 4 60.41 -29.66 45.66
C LEU A 4 59.10 -28.82 45.51
N LYS A 5 59.13 -27.95 44.47
CA LYS A 5 58.16 -27.72 43.34
C LYS A 5 56.76 -27.18 43.69
N SER A 6 56.09 -26.29 42.95
CA SER A 6 56.16 -25.81 41.55
C SER A 6 55.24 -24.59 41.43
N LEU A 7 55.63 -23.52 40.72
CA LEU A 7 54.88 -22.94 39.59
C LEU A 7 55.58 -21.68 39.06
N ALA A 8 55.70 -21.62 37.74
CA ALA A 8 56.54 -20.72 36.99
C ALA A 8 56.08 -19.26 37.03
N ILE A 9 57.05 -18.36 37.24
CA ILE A 9 56.96 -16.94 36.90
C ILE A 9 57.80 -16.77 35.63
N VAL A 10 57.15 -16.51 34.50
CA VAL A 10 57.83 -15.98 33.30
C VAL A 10 57.20 -14.63 33.01
N SER A 11 57.98 -13.59 33.29
CA SER A 11 57.68 -12.20 32.97
C SER A 11 57.55 -12.01 31.45
N LEU A 12 56.39 -11.52 30.99
CA LEU A 12 56.26 -10.95 29.65
C LEU A 12 56.77 -9.51 29.66
N VAL A 13 57.76 -9.26 28.82
CA VAL A 13 58.28 -7.95 28.43
C VAL A 13 57.21 -7.20 27.63
N ALA A 14 56.97 -5.95 28.01
CA ALA A 14 56.07 -5.03 27.34
C ALA A 14 56.63 -4.57 25.99
N ILE A 15 55.79 -4.63 24.95
CA ILE A 15 55.95 -3.84 23.72
C ILE A 15 54.77 -2.87 23.69
N GLY A 16 55.10 -1.58 23.70
CA GLY A 16 54.14 -0.48 23.81
C GLY A 16 53.26 -0.35 22.56
N ALA A 17 51.95 -0.23 22.80
CA ALA A 17 51.02 0.34 21.85
C ALA A 17 50.57 1.70 22.40
N ASN A 18 50.75 2.75 21.62
CA ASN A 18 50.23 4.09 21.88
C ASN A 18 48.71 4.04 22.02
N ALA A 19 48.20 4.17 23.24
CA ALA A 19 46.80 4.46 23.48
C ALA A 19 46.57 5.97 23.33
N ALA A 20 45.96 6.36 22.21
CA ALA A 20 45.37 7.69 22.08
C ALA A 20 44.26 7.85 23.13
N LYS A 21 44.44 8.82 24.03
CA LYS A 21 43.51 9.15 25.11
C LYS A 21 42.28 9.84 24.48
N PHE A 22 41.21 9.09 24.25
CA PHE A 22 39.90 9.70 23.96
C PHE A 22 39.31 10.21 25.27
N GLU A 23 39.34 11.53 25.47
CA GLU A 23 38.52 12.18 26.51
C GLU A 23 37.04 11.97 26.17
N LYS A 24 36.33 11.24 27.03
CA LYS A 24 34.86 11.16 26.99
C LYS A 24 34.30 12.55 27.31
N LYS A 25 33.85 13.28 26.28
CA LYS A 25 32.94 14.43 26.47
C LYS A 25 31.64 13.88 27.05
N SER A 26 31.27 14.35 28.25
CA SER A 26 30.02 13.99 28.91
C SER A 26 28.83 14.43 28.05
N VAL A 27 27.99 13.48 27.64
CA VAL A 27 26.73 13.74 26.92
C VAL A 27 25.75 14.39 27.89
N LYS A 28 25.18 15.55 27.51
CA LYS A 28 24.13 16.22 28.27
C LYS A 28 22.76 15.77 27.76
N TYR A 29 21.84 15.51 28.68
CA TYR A 29 20.47 15.12 28.38
C TYR A 29 19.51 16.24 28.76
N GLY A 30 18.49 16.44 27.93
CA GLY A 30 17.41 17.40 28.15
C GLY A 30 16.33 16.89 29.11
N PRO A 31 15.37 17.75 29.48
CA PRO A 31 14.28 17.40 30.39
C PRO A 31 13.42 16.23 29.90
N HIS A 32 13.42 15.94 28.59
CA HIS A 32 12.70 14.82 27.98
C HIS A 32 13.56 13.55 27.82
N GLY A 33 14.75 13.53 28.41
CA GLY A 33 15.64 12.36 28.41
C GLY A 33 16.36 12.10 27.09
N ALA A 34 16.22 12.99 26.10
CA ALA A 34 16.98 12.97 24.86
C ALA A 34 18.32 13.70 25.02
N ILE A 35 19.28 13.43 24.14
CA ILE A 35 20.55 14.17 24.14
C ILE A 35 20.33 15.62 23.69
N MET A 36 21.10 16.58 24.21
CA MET A 36 20.97 17.97 23.80
C MET A 36 21.70 18.25 22.48
N CYS A 37 21.10 19.04 21.59
CA CYS A 37 21.74 19.48 20.35
C CYS A 37 22.94 20.39 20.63
N ASN A 38 23.98 20.30 19.79
CA ASN A 38 25.11 21.22 19.84
C ASN A 38 24.76 22.55 19.15
N GLY A 39 24.01 22.50 18.05
CA GLY A 39 23.46 23.61 17.30
C GLY A 39 21.98 23.87 17.60
N CYS A 40 21.39 24.80 16.84
CA CYS A 40 20.09 25.41 17.11
C CYS A 40 19.09 25.25 15.97
N VAL A 41 19.36 24.35 15.02
CA VAL A 41 18.49 24.15 13.85
C VAL A 41 17.32 23.26 14.25
N VAL A 42 16.12 23.85 14.28
CA VAL A 42 14.88 23.15 14.59
C VAL A 42 14.45 22.32 13.39
N THR A 43 14.33 21.02 13.58
CA THR A 43 13.80 20.06 12.60
C THR A 43 12.47 19.46 13.04
N GLY A 44 11.99 19.78 14.25
CA GLY A 44 10.68 19.38 14.74
C GLY A 44 10.32 20.01 16.08
N THR A 45 9.05 19.95 16.44
CA THR A 45 8.52 20.45 17.72
C THR A 45 7.73 19.33 18.40
N GLY A 46 8.02 19.08 19.67
CA GLY A 46 7.31 18.10 20.49
C GLY A 46 5.90 18.57 20.84
N GLY A 47 5.03 17.64 21.25
CA GLY A 47 3.65 17.96 21.65
C GLY A 47 3.53 18.87 22.88
N ASP A 48 4.63 19.03 23.62
CA ASP A 48 4.80 19.92 24.77
C ASP A 48 5.47 21.26 24.39
N LEU A 49 5.64 21.54 23.09
CA LEU A 49 6.34 22.71 22.52
C LEU A 49 7.87 22.69 22.71
N SER A 50 8.46 21.56 23.11
CA SER A 50 9.91 21.38 23.10
C SER A 50 10.45 21.46 21.67
N LEU A 51 11.61 22.10 21.48
CA LEU A 51 12.24 22.23 20.16
C LEU A 51 13.23 21.07 19.95
N TRP A 52 13.20 20.48 18.77
CA TRP A 52 14.02 19.31 18.42
C TRP A 52 14.86 19.60 17.19
N GLY A 53 16.09 19.12 17.21
CA GLY A 53 17.03 19.16 16.09
C GLY A 53 17.51 17.76 15.73
N TRP A 54 18.23 17.67 14.61
CA TRP A 54 18.81 16.43 14.13
C TRP A 54 20.31 16.61 13.91
N GLU A 55 21.13 15.97 14.75
CA GLU A 55 22.58 16.07 14.68
C GLU A 55 23.22 14.70 14.91
N ASN A 56 24.30 14.40 14.17
CA ASN A 56 25.05 13.16 14.33
C ASN A 56 24.17 11.89 14.25
N ASN A 57 23.19 11.88 13.33
CA ASN A 57 22.25 10.76 13.10
C ASN A 57 21.36 10.40 14.29
N THR A 58 21.06 11.36 15.15
CA THR A 58 20.14 11.15 16.27
C THR A 58 19.34 12.41 16.55
N ALA A 59 18.09 12.22 16.98
CA ALA A 59 17.24 13.32 17.41
C ALA A 59 17.77 13.88 18.73
N CYS A 60 17.87 15.20 18.80
CA CYS A 60 18.37 15.89 19.97
C CYS A 60 17.40 17.01 20.38
N GLU A 61 17.34 17.29 21.67
CA GLU A 61 16.52 18.37 22.22
C GLU A 61 17.31 19.69 22.17
N ILE A 62 16.70 20.76 21.67
CA ILE A 62 17.35 22.06 21.50
C ILE A 62 17.24 22.84 22.80
N ASP A 63 18.40 23.30 23.29
CA ASP A 63 18.47 24.18 24.45
C ASP A 63 18.02 25.59 24.07
N THR A 64 16.75 25.91 24.36
CA THR A 64 16.16 27.22 24.07
C THR A 64 16.85 28.37 24.81
N ASN A 65 17.51 28.10 25.93
CA ASN A 65 18.28 29.11 26.66
C ASN A 65 19.64 29.38 25.99
N LYS A 66 20.26 28.35 25.39
CA LYS A 66 21.53 28.47 24.63
C LYS A 66 21.30 29.05 23.23
N CYS A 67 20.18 28.71 22.62
CA CYS A 67 19.84 29.08 21.24
C CYS A 67 19.07 30.41 21.14
N GLY A 68 18.91 31.11 22.26
CA GLY A 68 18.37 32.46 22.32
C GLY A 68 16.86 32.50 22.11
N GLY A 69 16.09 32.38 23.20
CA GLY A 69 14.72 32.88 23.24
C GLY A 69 14.70 34.40 23.07
N GLY A 70 14.61 34.88 21.83
CA GLY A 70 14.48 36.30 21.49
C GLY A 70 15.22 36.70 20.22
N ASN A 71 14.52 37.41 19.32
CA ASN A 71 14.98 38.08 18.10
C ASN A 71 16.51 38.26 17.98
N GLY A 72 17.12 37.58 16.99
CA GLY A 72 18.53 37.74 16.66
C GLY A 72 18.89 37.15 15.29
N SER A 73 18.80 38.00 14.27
CA SER A 73 19.08 37.74 12.85
C SER A 73 20.41 37.06 12.53
N SER A 74 20.39 36.22 11.49
CA SER A 74 21.48 36.11 10.53
C SER A 74 20.90 35.88 9.12
N GLY A 75 20.75 37.00 8.41
CA GLY A 75 20.59 37.21 6.97
C GLY A 75 20.03 36.11 6.07
N GLY A 76 18.75 36.26 5.69
CA GLY A 76 18.17 35.62 4.50
C GLY A 76 16.65 35.43 4.57
N ASN A 77 15.88 36.50 4.34
CA ASN A 77 14.42 36.58 4.33
C ASN A 77 13.74 36.35 5.71
N THR A 78 13.19 37.39 6.31
CA THR A 78 12.46 37.29 7.58
C THR A 78 11.19 36.47 7.38
N VAL A 79 11.25 35.19 7.75
CA VAL A 79 10.12 34.29 7.71
C VAL A 79 9.18 34.67 8.85
N ALA A 80 8.02 35.23 8.52
CA ALA A 80 6.97 35.49 9.50
C ALA A 80 6.32 34.16 9.89
N TYR A 81 6.07 33.95 11.18
CA TYR A 81 5.39 32.75 11.68
C TYR A 81 3.98 33.10 12.16
N GLY A 82 3.04 32.21 11.87
CA GLY A 82 1.65 32.32 12.28
C GLY A 82 1.42 31.95 13.74
N PRO A 83 0.21 32.18 14.27
CA PRO A 83 -0.15 31.83 15.64
C PRO A 83 0.00 30.33 15.94
N HIS A 84 0.03 29.48 14.92
CA HIS A 84 0.27 28.03 15.05
C HIS A 84 1.74 27.63 14.86
N GLY A 85 2.66 28.60 14.82
CA GLY A 85 4.11 28.36 14.73
C GLY A 85 4.60 27.91 13.36
N ALA A 86 3.72 27.85 12.36
CA ALA A 86 4.08 27.59 10.97
C ALA A 86 4.52 28.87 10.25
N ILE A 87 5.30 28.71 9.18
CA ILE A 87 5.70 29.81 8.30
C ILE A 87 4.45 30.43 7.65
N MET A 88 4.35 31.74 7.53
CA MET A 88 3.23 32.40 6.85
C MET A 88 3.37 32.33 5.33
N CYS A 89 2.26 32.05 4.64
CA CYS A 89 2.23 32.10 3.18
C CYS A 89 2.42 33.53 2.67
N ASN A 90 3.15 33.68 1.57
CA ASN A 90 3.25 34.95 0.86
C ASN A 90 1.98 35.25 0.05
N GLY A 91 1.40 34.22 -0.55
CA GLY A 91 0.13 34.23 -1.29
C GLY A 91 -1.05 33.72 -0.46
N CYS A 92 -2.19 33.60 -1.16
CA CYS A 92 -3.51 33.42 -0.55
C CYS A 92 -4.25 32.17 -1.07
N VAL A 93 -3.53 31.27 -1.73
CA VAL A 93 -4.11 30.04 -2.29
C VAL A 93 -4.26 29.01 -1.19
N VAL A 94 -5.51 28.74 -0.82
CA VAL A 94 -5.85 27.74 0.21
C VAL A 94 -5.74 26.34 -0.38
N THR A 95 -4.88 25.52 0.19
CA THR A 95 -4.71 24.10 -0.13
C THR A 95 -5.21 23.18 0.99
N GLY A 96 -5.54 23.73 2.17
CA GLY A 96 -6.13 22.98 3.27
C GLY A 96 -6.69 23.87 4.37
N THR A 97 -7.50 23.28 5.25
CA THR A 97 -8.09 23.94 6.41
C THR A 97 -7.81 23.09 7.65
N GLY A 98 -7.24 23.71 8.69
CA GLY A 98 -6.96 23.06 9.98
C GLY A 98 -8.24 22.77 10.77
N GLY A 99 -8.15 21.89 11.77
CA GLY A 99 -9.29 21.54 12.64
C GLY A 99 -9.81 22.70 13.49
N ASP A 100 -8.99 23.75 13.64
CA ASP A 100 -9.29 25.03 14.28
C ASP A 100 -9.81 26.09 13.28
N LEU A 101 -10.08 25.70 12.03
CA LEU A 101 -10.49 26.56 10.91
C LEU A 101 -9.39 27.51 10.39
N SER A 102 -8.12 27.31 10.78
CA SER A 102 -6.99 28.01 10.17
C SER A 102 -6.86 27.63 8.69
N LEU A 103 -6.52 28.59 7.83
CA LEU A 103 -6.33 28.35 6.40
C LEU A 103 -4.86 28.08 6.11
N TRP A 104 -4.59 27.08 5.28
CA TRP A 104 -3.25 26.61 4.97
C TRP A 104 -3.01 26.66 3.46
N GLY A 105 -1.78 26.99 3.10
CA GLY A 105 -1.28 27.02 1.74
C GLY A 105 0.01 26.21 1.62
N TRP A 106 0.48 26.07 0.38
CA TRP A 106 1.74 25.40 0.08
C TRP A 106 2.60 26.28 -0.82
N GLU A 107 3.73 26.75 -0.31
CA GLU A 107 4.63 27.64 -1.04
C GLU A 107 6.09 27.28 -0.76
N ASN A 108 6.95 27.38 -1.77
CA ASN A 108 8.39 27.11 -1.63
C ASN A 108 8.71 25.74 -0.97
N ASN A 109 7.95 24.70 -1.32
CA ASN A 109 8.09 23.34 -0.79
C ASN A 109 7.86 23.20 0.72
N THR A 110 7.15 24.14 1.35
CA THR A 110 6.74 24.02 2.75
C THR A 110 5.25 24.35 2.91
N ALA A 111 4.60 23.65 3.83
CA ALA A 111 3.28 24.06 4.31
C ALA A 111 3.42 25.42 5.02
N CYS A 112 2.46 26.29 4.79
CA CYS A 112 2.43 27.62 5.37
C CYS A 112 1.01 28.00 5.82
N GLU A 113 0.91 28.83 6.86
CA GLU A 113 -0.36 29.34 7.38
C GLU A 113 -0.75 30.62 6.60
N ILE A 114 -1.99 30.69 6.14
CA ILE A 114 -2.48 31.80 5.33
C ILE A 114 -2.94 32.94 6.22
N ASN A 115 -2.40 34.13 5.99
CA ASN A 115 -2.86 35.32 6.67
C ASN A 115 -4.20 35.80 6.08
N THR A 116 -5.30 35.41 6.72
CA THR A 116 -6.65 35.81 6.29
C THR A 116 -6.86 37.33 6.25
N THR A 117 -6.20 38.09 7.13
CA THR A 117 -6.27 39.57 7.10
C THR A 117 -5.49 40.19 5.92
N LYS A 118 -4.36 39.60 5.51
CA LYS A 118 -3.61 40.03 4.31
C LYS A 118 -4.36 39.67 3.02
N CYS A 119 -4.99 38.49 3.02
CA CYS A 119 -5.71 37.96 1.87
C CYS A 119 -7.07 38.61 1.65
N ASN A 120 -7.71 39.11 2.72
CA ASN A 120 -8.93 39.90 2.63
C ASN A 120 -8.68 41.40 2.35
N SER A 121 -7.43 41.87 2.43
CA SER A 121 -7.09 43.29 2.23
C SER A 121 -6.52 43.60 0.83
N GLY A 122 -6.56 42.63 -0.09
CA GLY A 122 -5.91 42.70 -1.41
C GLY A 122 -6.85 42.39 -2.56
N SER A 123 -7.97 43.09 -2.67
CA SER A 123 -8.69 43.17 -3.94
C SER A 123 -7.86 44.05 -4.89
N ASN A 124 -7.13 43.43 -5.82
CA ASN A 124 -6.76 44.02 -7.11
C ASN A 124 -6.16 42.98 -8.07
N ASN A 125 -6.99 42.63 -9.07
CA ASN A 125 -6.69 42.37 -10.48
C ASN A 125 -5.57 41.39 -10.87
N ASN A 126 -5.99 40.21 -11.35
CA ASN A 126 -5.84 39.89 -12.77
C ASN A 126 -6.80 38.77 -13.18
N THR A 127 -8.04 39.16 -13.46
CA THR A 127 -8.91 38.44 -14.41
C THR A 127 -8.35 38.69 -15.80
N ASN A 128 -7.88 37.64 -16.48
CA ASN A 128 -7.94 37.64 -17.93
C ASN A 128 -9.36 37.22 -18.31
N ASP A 129 -10.17 38.24 -18.57
CA ASP A 129 -11.40 38.13 -19.32
C ASP A 129 -11.10 37.51 -20.69
N ASN A 130 -11.83 36.45 -21.04
CA ASN A 130 -12.45 36.40 -22.35
C ASN A 130 -13.95 36.30 -22.14
N ASN A 131 -14.52 37.49 -22.29
CA ASN A 131 -15.91 37.84 -22.37
C ASN A 131 -16.61 37.10 -23.52
N THR A 132 -17.73 36.45 -23.22
CA THR A 132 -19.01 36.78 -23.86
C THR A 132 -20.13 36.43 -22.88
N ASN A 133 -20.61 37.47 -22.17
CA ASN A 133 -22.00 37.95 -22.15
C ASN A 133 -23.04 36.97 -22.77
N ASP A 134 -24.18 36.69 -22.13
CA ASP A 134 -25.14 37.71 -21.71
C ASP A 134 -26.11 37.21 -20.62
N ASN A 135 -26.35 38.13 -19.67
CA ASN A 135 -27.60 38.47 -18.96
C ASN A 135 -28.27 37.38 -18.10
N ASN A 136 -28.06 37.37 -16.78
CA ASN A 136 -28.49 38.35 -15.77
C ASN A 136 -30.01 38.56 -15.76
N THR A 137 -30.70 37.98 -14.78
CA THR A 137 -31.40 38.79 -13.76
C THR A 137 -31.77 37.94 -12.55
N ASN A 138 -31.39 38.50 -11.39
CA ASN A 138 -31.88 38.30 -10.03
C ASN A 138 -33.35 37.85 -9.92
N ASP A 139 -33.65 37.04 -8.92
CA ASP A 139 -34.35 37.59 -7.74
C ASP A 139 -34.28 36.67 -6.51
N ASN A 140 -34.11 37.34 -5.38
CA ASN A 140 -34.30 36.84 -4.02
C ASN A 140 -35.70 36.21 -3.87
N ASN A 141 -35.87 35.16 -3.07
CA ASN A 141 -36.48 35.27 -1.73
C ASN A 141 -36.86 33.90 -1.12
N THR A 142 -36.50 33.76 0.16
CA THR A 142 -37.23 33.13 1.28
C THR A 142 -37.98 31.80 1.11
N ASN A 143 -37.50 30.84 1.90
CA ASN A 143 -38.17 30.25 3.07
C ASN A 143 -39.63 29.74 3.01
N ASP A 144 -39.72 28.52 3.54
CA ASP A 144 -40.70 28.04 4.51
C ASP A 144 -41.96 27.31 4.04
N ASN A 145 -42.00 26.06 4.54
CA ASN A 145 -43.09 25.47 5.30
C ASN A 145 -44.21 24.70 4.55
N ASN A 146 -44.08 23.38 4.69
CA ASN A 146 -44.87 22.59 5.65
C ASN A 146 -46.10 21.81 5.13
N THR A 147 -46.17 20.58 5.63
CA THR A 147 -47.35 19.78 6.02
C THR A 147 -48.25 19.10 4.97
N ASN A 148 -48.14 17.77 5.00
CA ASN A 148 -49.16 16.78 5.36
C ASN A 148 -50.37 16.45 4.47
N ASN A 149 -50.47 15.13 4.30
CA ASN A 149 -51.63 14.22 4.43
C ASN A 149 -52.46 13.85 3.20
N ASN A 150 -52.44 12.53 2.92
CA ASN A 150 -53.54 11.57 2.74
C ASN A 150 -54.83 12.11 2.10
N ASN A 151 -55.44 11.48 1.09
CA ASN A 151 -55.92 10.10 1.13
C ASN A 151 -56.54 9.73 -0.25
N THR A 152 -56.44 8.45 -0.62
CA THR A 152 -57.42 7.60 -1.38
C THR A 152 -58.39 8.22 -2.39
N ASN A 153 -58.46 7.69 -3.63
CA ASN A 153 -59.36 6.57 -4.00
C ASN A 153 -59.42 6.30 -5.53
N ASN A 154 -59.58 5.00 -5.85
CA ASN A 154 -60.37 4.41 -6.95
C ASN A 154 -60.02 4.74 -8.41
N ASN A 155 -60.28 3.90 -9.41
CA ASN A 155 -60.63 2.49 -9.61
C ASN A 155 -60.62 2.34 -11.14
N ASN A 156 -60.16 1.20 -11.67
CA ASN A 156 -60.89 0.46 -12.72
C ASN A 156 -60.20 -0.89 -13.00
N THR A 157 -60.74 -1.91 -12.34
CA THR A 157 -61.24 -3.19 -12.88
C THR A 157 -61.46 -3.21 -14.41
N SER A 158 -61.38 -4.30 -15.17
CA SER A 158 -61.47 -5.73 -14.88
C SER A 158 -61.21 -6.58 -16.15
N ASN A 159 -61.08 -7.89 -15.94
CA ASN A 159 -61.37 -9.06 -16.81
C ASN A 159 -60.19 -9.70 -17.57
N ASN A 160 -59.70 -10.88 -17.18
CA ASN A 160 -60.28 -12.26 -17.11
C ASN A 160 -60.22 -13.01 -18.46
N ASN A 161 -59.35 -14.03 -18.56
CA ASN A 161 -59.66 -15.47 -18.46
C ASN A 161 -58.75 -16.39 -19.33
N THR A 162 -57.91 -17.17 -18.65
CA THR A 162 -57.91 -18.65 -18.55
C THR A 162 -58.05 -19.57 -19.81
N SER A 163 -56.93 -20.27 -20.10
CA SER A 163 -56.74 -21.72 -20.33
C SER A 163 -57.14 -22.49 -21.61
N ASN A 164 -56.15 -23.31 -22.01
CA ASN A 164 -56.18 -24.75 -22.39
C ASN A 164 -56.13 -25.21 -23.87
N ASN A 165 -55.01 -25.88 -24.17
CA ASN A 165 -54.84 -27.26 -24.70
C ASN A 165 -54.89 -27.63 -26.20
N ASN A 166 -53.76 -28.28 -26.58
CA ASN A 166 -53.57 -29.56 -27.31
C ASN A 166 -53.13 -29.59 -28.79
N ASN A 167 -51.97 -30.27 -28.98
CA ASN A 167 -51.54 -31.24 -30.01
C ASN A 167 -51.49 -30.80 -31.50
N ASP A 168 -50.57 -31.24 -32.35
CA ASP A 168 -49.86 -32.53 -32.44
C ASP A 168 -48.61 -32.45 -33.37
N SER A 169 -47.58 -33.27 -33.07
CA SER A 169 -46.71 -34.11 -33.95
C SER A 169 -46.08 -33.54 -35.25
N SER A 170 -44.84 -33.84 -35.68
CA SER A 170 -43.83 -34.88 -35.38
C SER A 170 -42.57 -34.67 -36.25
N SER A 171 -41.38 -35.08 -35.78
CA SER A 171 -40.40 -35.85 -36.58
C SER A 171 -39.20 -36.24 -35.69
N SER A 172 -38.92 -37.54 -35.69
CA SER A 172 -38.01 -38.26 -34.81
C SER A 172 -36.66 -38.51 -35.50
N ASN A 173 -35.58 -38.61 -34.73
CA ASN A 173 -34.76 -39.83 -34.76
C ASN A 173 -33.84 -39.95 -33.53
N ASN A 174 -34.02 -41.08 -32.84
CA ASN A 174 -33.29 -41.60 -31.70
C ASN A 174 -32.04 -42.39 -32.15
N ASN A 175 -31.03 -42.42 -31.27
CA ASN A 175 -30.43 -43.63 -30.67
C ASN A 175 -29.10 -43.20 -30.00
N ASN A 176 -29.06 -42.90 -28.69
CA ASN A 176 -29.17 -43.75 -27.50
C ASN A 176 -27.88 -44.52 -27.12
N THR A 177 -27.50 -44.31 -25.86
CA THR A 177 -26.69 -45.14 -24.95
C THR A 177 -25.21 -45.37 -25.22
N GLY A 178 -24.41 -44.64 -24.44
CA GLY A 178 -23.03 -44.96 -24.07
C GLY A 178 -22.65 -44.29 -22.75
N ASN A 179 -23.52 -44.38 -21.74
CA ASN A 179 -23.18 -44.01 -20.36
C ASN A 179 -22.16 -45.03 -19.85
N THR A 180 -20.87 -44.70 -19.99
CA THR A 180 -19.82 -45.30 -19.18
C THR A 180 -19.48 -44.29 -18.10
N SER A 181 -20.00 -44.56 -16.91
CA SER A 181 -19.44 -44.08 -15.66
C SER A 181 -18.00 -44.60 -15.55
N ASN A 182 -17.05 -43.91 -16.18
CA ASN A 182 -15.65 -44.06 -15.85
C ASN A 182 -15.39 -43.22 -14.62
N ASN A 183 -15.59 -43.88 -13.47
CA ASN A 183 -15.03 -43.51 -12.20
C ASN A 183 -13.50 -43.70 -12.30
N SER A 184 -12.86 -42.89 -13.13
CA SER A 184 -11.41 -42.80 -13.23
C SER A 184 -11.02 -41.57 -12.43
N SER A 185 -10.31 -41.79 -11.33
CA SER A 185 -9.67 -40.74 -10.54
C SER A 185 -9.02 -39.70 -11.46
N PRO A 186 -9.07 -38.40 -11.11
CA PRO A 186 -8.40 -37.36 -11.89
C PRO A 186 -6.95 -37.78 -12.13
N LYS A 187 -6.55 -37.86 -13.40
CA LYS A 187 -5.16 -38.10 -13.76
C LYS A 187 -4.40 -36.81 -13.52
N TYR A 188 -3.28 -36.92 -12.83
CA TYR A 188 -2.39 -35.80 -12.56
C TYR A 188 -1.16 -35.90 -13.46
N GLY A 189 -0.77 -34.76 -14.03
CA GLY A 189 0.45 -34.62 -14.79
C GLY A 189 1.70 -34.61 -13.90
N PRO A 190 2.90 -34.66 -14.49
CA PRO A 190 4.18 -34.61 -13.77
C PRO A 190 4.33 -33.39 -12.86
N HIS A 191 3.59 -32.30 -13.09
CA HIS A 191 3.59 -31.09 -12.25
C HIS A 191 2.56 -31.12 -11.11
N GLY A 192 1.85 -32.23 -10.92
CA GLY A 192 0.88 -32.40 -9.83
C GLY A 192 -0.46 -31.70 -10.07
N THR A 193 -0.70 -31.21 -11.28
CA THR A 193 -1.97 -30.59 -11.72
C THR A 193 -2.82 -31.60 -12.49
N ILE A 194 -4.13 -31.38 -12.53
CA ILE A 194 -5.06 -32.24 -13.29
C ILE A 194 -4.77 -32.16 -14.79
N MET A 195 -4.87 -33.28 -15.51
CA MET A 195 -4.71 -33.31 -16.96
C MET A 195 -5.94 -32.75 -17.68
N CYS A 196 -5.73 -31.98 -18.75
CA CYS A 196 -6.80 -31.50 -19.62
C CYS A 196 -7.48 -32.67 -20.35
N LYS A 197 -8.79 -32.55 -20.58
CA LYS A 197 -9.56 -33.50 -21.41
C LYS A 197 -9.47 -33.15 -22.90
N GLY A 198 -9.28 -31.88 -23.21
CA GLY A 198 -9.01 -31.31 -24.52
C GLY A 198 -7.54 -30.96 -24.71
N CYS A 199 -7.24 -30.50 -25.92
CA CYS A 199 -5.88 -30.29 -26.42
C CYS A 199 -5.59 -28.82 -26.75
N GLU A 200 -6.39 -27.89 -26.22
CA GLU A 200 -6.23 -26.46 -26.46
C GLU A 200 -5.13 -25.89 -25.57
N VAL A 201 -3.96 -25.66 -26.16
CA VAL A 201 -2.82 -25.07 -25.47
C VAL A 201 -3.04 -23.58 -25.27
N THR A 202 -3.21 -23.16 -24.02
CA THR A 202 -3.30 -21.77 -23.60
C THR A 202 -2.00 -21.25 -22.99
N GLY A 203 -1.02 -22.12 -22.73
CA GLY A 203 0.31 -21.73 -22.25
C GLY A 203 1.37 -22.83 -22.36
N THR A 204 2.63 -22.43 -22.22
CA THR A 204 3.79 -23.34 -22.17
C THR A 204 4.63 -22.99 -20.95
N GLY A 205 4.99 -23.99 -20.14
CA GLY A 205 5.88 -23.83 -18.99
C GLY A 205 7.34 -23.65 -19.38
N ASP A 206 8.17 -23.21 -18.45
CA ASP A 206 9.61 -23.01 -18.64
C ASP A 206 10.36 -24.32 -18.97
N ASP A 207 9.77 -25.46 -18.63
CA ASP A 207 10.20 -26.82 -18.95
C ASP A 207 9.54 -27.41 -20.20
N ILE A 208 8.86 -26.57 -21.00
CA ILE A 208 8.18 -26.93 -22.25
C ILE A 208 6.86 -27.73 -22.01
N SER A 209 6.42 -27.87 -20.75
CA SER A 209 5.09 -28.43 -20.43
C SER A 209 3.97 -27.62 -21.10
N LEU A 210 2.94 -28.31 -21.61
CA LEU A 210 1.80 -27.68 -22.27
C LEU A 210 0.66 -27.51 -21.27
N TRP A 211 0.00 -26.36 -21.29
CA TRP A 211 -1.06 -26.02 -20.33
C TRP A 211 -2.32 -25.58 -21.07
N GLY A 212 -3.47 -25.96 -20.53
CA GLY A 212 -4.79 -25.60 -21.01
C GLY A 212 -5.67 -25.08 -19.87
N TRP A 213 -6.85 -24.58 -20.23
CA TRP A 213 -7.84 -24.10 -19.27
C TRP A 213 -9.18 -24.79 -19.49
N GLU A 214 -9.62 -25.60 -18.53
CA GLU A 214 -10.87 -26.36 -18.63
C GLU A 214 -11.62 -26.41 -17.30
N ASN A 215 -12.95 -26.24 -17.36
CA ASN A 215 -13.83 -26.28 -16.18
C ASN A 215 -13.35 -25.32 -15.07
N ASP A 216 -12.99 -24.10 -15.45
CA ASP A 216 -12.52 -23.04 -14.54
C ASP A 216 -11.25 -23.38 -13.74
N ALA A 217 -10.43 -24.31 -14.24
CA ALA A 217 -9.15 -24.68 -13.66
C ALA A 217 -8.05 -24.81 -14.72
N VAL A 218 -6.82 -24.49 -14.33
CA VAL A 218 -5.62 -24.80 -15.10
C VAL A 218 -5.43 -26.31 -15.13
N CYS A 219 -5.11 -26.85 -16.31
CA CYS A 219 -4.82 -28.25 -16.50
C CYS A 219 -3.58 -28.44 -17.38
N GLU A 220 -2.87 -29.55 -17.20
CA GLU A 220 -1.69 -29.90 -18.00
C GLU A 220 -2.11 -30.73 -19.23
N ILE A 221 -1.56 -30.42 -20.40
CA ILE A 221 -1.90 -31.07 -21.66
C ILE A 221 -0.91 -32.18 -21.97
N ASP A 222 -1.44 -33.38 -22.22
CA ASP A 222 -0.67 -34.52 -22.68
C ASP A 222 -0.32 -34.33 -24.16
N ALA A 223 0.92 -33.91 -24.43
CA ALA A 223 1.39 -33.66 -25.79
C ALA A 223 1.30 -34.90 -26.70
N ASP A 224 1.55 -36.10 -26.14
CA ASP A 224 1.49 -37.36 -26.89
C ASP A 224 0.04 -37.73 -27.20
N ALA A 225 -0.87 -37.62 -26.22
CA ALA A 225 -2.29 -37.89 -26.44
C ALA A 225 -2.95 -36.87 -27.38
N CYS A 226 -2.45 -35.64 -27.40
CA CYS A 226 -2.93 -34.57 -28.26
C CYS A 226 -2.19 -34.48 -29.61
N ASN A 227 -1.21 -35.35 -29.85
CA ASN A 227 -0.40 -35.39 -31.07
C ASN A 227 0.22 -34.02 -31.42
N ILE A 228 0.72 -33.31 -30.40
CA ILE A 228 1.37 -32.01 -30.51
C ILE A 228 2.88 -32.22 -30.63
N ASP A 229 3.48 -31.70 -31.70
CA ASP A 229 4.92 -31.78 -31.92
C ASP A 229 5.68 -30.76 -31.04
N THR A 230 6.17 -31.22 -29.90
CA THR A 230 6.94 -30.42 -28.94
C THR A 230 8.38 -30.13 -29.38
N SER A 231 8.86 -30.73 -30.49
CA SER A 231 10.23 -30.53 -30.98
C SER A 231 10.51 -29.11 -31.48
N THR A 232 9.45 -28.34 -31.72
CA THR A 232 9.50 -26.94 -32.18
C THR A 232 9.35 -25.93 -31.05
N ILE A 233 9.09 -26.38 -29.82
CA ILE A 233 8.81 -25.51 -28.67
C ILE A 233 10.11 -25.27 -27.90
N GLN A 234 10.54 -24.01 -27.83
CA GLN A 234 11.77 -23.60 -27.13
C GLN A 234 11.45 -22.94 -25.79
N ALA A 235 12.19 -23.34 -24.74
CA ALA A 235 12.18 -22.64 -23.46
C ALA A 235 12.72 -21.20 -23.64
N PRO A 236 12.14 -20.19 -22.97
CA PRO A 236 12.58 -18.81 -23.11
C PRO A 236 14.01 -18.62 -22.58
N SER A 237 14.95 -18.25 -23.47
CA SER A 237 16.36 -18.02 -23.13
C SER A 237 16.71 -16.52 -23.10
N SER A 238 17.66 -16.16 -22.23
CA SER A 238 18.12 -14.78 -22.00
C SER A 238 19.41 -14.48 -22.79
N GLY A 239 19.44 -13.38 -23.55
CA GLY A 239 20.65 -12.95 -24.30
C GLY A 239 20.49 -11.71 -25.20
N ASN A 240 21.57 -10.96 -25.39
CA ASN A 240 21.69 -9.52 -25.66
C ASN A 240 21.95 -9.12 -27.16
N SER A 241 21.49 -7.90 -27.53
CA SER A 241 21.92 -6.97 -28.61
C SER A 241 21.62 -7.14 -30.13
N SER A 242 20.93 -6.11 -30.64
CA SER A 242 21.14 -5.30 -31.88
C SER A 242 20.61 -5.70 -33.29
N SER A 243 19.65 -4.87 -33.72
CA SER A 243 19.35 -4.33 -35.08
C SER A 243 18.36 -5.01 -36.04
N SER A 244 17.26 -4.25 -36.31
CA SER A 244 16.35 -4.16 -37.48
C SER A 244 15.81 -5.46 -38.11
N SER A 245 14.51 -5.68 -38.32
CA SER A 245 13.38 -4.75 -38.56
C SER A 245 12.05 -5.51 -38.51
N SER A 246 11.06 -4.92 -37.81
CA SER A 246 9.60 -5.01 -37.99
C SER A 246 8.89 -6.38 -38.05
N SER A 247 8.46 -6.88 -36.89
CA SER A 247 7.04 -7.18 -36.60
C SER A 247 6.84 -7.50 -35.11
N ASN A 248 5.93 -6.77 -34.46
CA ASN A 248 5.38 -6.96 -33.11
C ASN A 248 6.38 -7.07 -31.94
N TYR A 249 6.97 -5.92 -31.64
CA TYR A 249 7.60 -5.60 -30.36
C TYR A 249 6.55 -5.63 -29.24
N VAL A 250 6.57 -6.65 -28.37
CA VAL A 250 6.04 -6.48 -27.01
C VAL A 250 7.08 -5.64 -26.28
N PRO A 251 6.77 -4.41 -25.82
CA PRO A 251 7.78 -3.57 -25.21
C PRO A 251 8.40 -4.26 -24.01
N ALA A 252 9.73 -4.19 -23.90
CA ALA A 252 10.43 -4.40 -22.65
C ALA A 252 9.68 -3.65 -21.55
N LYS A 253 9.22 -4.38 -20.54
CA LYS A 253 8.47 -3.80 -19.44
C LYS A 253 9.39 -2.78 -18.77
N TRP A 254 8.99 -1.51 -18.78
CA TRP A 254 9.83 -0.42 -18.29
C TRP A 254 10.03 -0.61 -16.78
N VAL A 255 11.23 -1.02 -16.40
CA VAL A 255 11.67 -1.00 -15.00
C VAL A 255 11.69 0.46 -14.58
N LYS A 256 10.87 0.80 -13.58
CA LYS A 256 10.79 2.14 -12.98
C LYS A 256 11.41 2.10 -11.60
N HIS A 257 12.01 3.20 -11.20
CA HIS A 257 12.46 3.38 -9.83
C HIS A 257 11.31 3.86 -8.94
N GLY A 258 11.28 3.42 -7.69
CA GLY A 258 10.29 3.83 -6.72
C GLY A 258 10.79 3.77 -5.28
N ARG A 259 10.04 4.43 -4.40
CA ARG A 259 10.27 4.47 -2.97
C ARG A 259 9.22 3.68 -2.24
N THR A 260 9.57 3.18 -1.05
CA THR A 260 8.62 2.46 -0.22
C THR A 260 8.48 3.06 1.16
N THR A 261 7.31 2.91 1.76
CA THR A 261 7.15 2.97 3.21
C THR A 261 6.42 1.74 3.72
N ARG A 262 5.88 1.80 4.94
CA ARG A 262 5.17 0.72 5.60
C ARG A 262 3.97 1.26 6.36
N TYR A 263 2.85 0.56 6.30
CA TYR A 263 1.65 0.94 7.04
C TYR A 263 0.74 -0.26 7.32
N TRP A 264 -0.15 -0.10 8.30
CA TRP A 264 -1.31 -0.95 8.51
C TRP A 264 -2.33 -0.15 9.35
N ASP A 265 -3.32 0.43 8.68
CA ASP A 265 -4.33 1.30 9.29
C ASP A 265 -5.68 0.58 9.53
N CYS A 266 -5.80 -0.66 9.05
CA CYS A 266 -6.99 -1.49 9.03
C CYS A 266 -8.16 -0.99 8.17
N CYS A 267 -8.00 0.15 7.47
CA CYS A 267 -9.08 0.72 6.69
C CYS A 267 -9.50 -0.19 5.53
N LYS A 268 -10.73 -0.03 5.05
CA LYS A 268 -11.15 -0.59 3.75
C LYS A 268 -10.22 -0.03 2.67
N PRO A 269 -9.49 -0.87 1.92
CA PRO A 269 -8.57 -0.37 0.92
C PRO A 269 -9.35 0.11 -0.32
N SER A 270 -8.81 1.10 -1.04
CA SER A 270 -9.57 1.83 -2.05
C SER A 270 -9.99 0.98 -3.25
N CYS A 271 -9.18 -0.03 -3.64
CA CYS A 271 -9.53 -0.97 -4.71
C CYS A 271 -10.62 -2.00 -4.30
N SER A 272 -11.13 -1.93 -3.08
CA SER A 272 -12.34 -2.65 -2.66
C SER A 272 -13.64 -1.96 -3.06
N TRP A 273 -13.57 -0.78 -3.70
CA TRP A 273 -14.74 -0.09 -4.23
C TRP A 273 -14.98 -0.46 -5.71
N PRO A 274 -16.24 -0.70 -6.11
CA PRO A 274 -16.57 -0.91 -7.52
C PRO A 274 -16.17 0.26 -8.40
N GLY A 275 -15.79 -0.02 -9.66
CA GLY A 275 -15.42 0.99 -10.64
C GLY A 275 -14.02 1.58 -10.49
N LYS A 276 -13.20 1.07 -9.56
CA LYS A 276 -11.82 1.52 -9.32
C LYS A 276 -10.77 0.85 -10.21
N GLY A 277 -11.15 -0.15 -10.99
CA GLY A 277 -10.31 -0.85 -11.95
C GLY A 277 -11.17 -1.75 -12.81
N ASP A 278 -10.64 -2.21 -13.94
CA ASP A 278 -11.29 -3.25 -14.74
C ASP A 278 -10.87 -4.61 -14.21
N VAL A 279 -11.71 -5.21 -13.37
CA VAL A 279 -11.35 -6.35 -12.53
C VAL A 279 -12.48 -7.37 -12.44
N SER A 280 -12.13 -8.65 -12.27
CA SER A 280 -13.07 -9.77 -12.12
C SER A 280 -13.97 -9.64 -10.88
N HIS A 281 -13.40 -9.07 -9.81
CA HIS A 281 -14.06 -8.74 -8.56
C HIS A 281 -13.18 -7.71 -7.84
N VAL A 282 -13.74 -6.87 -6.98
CA VAL A 282 -12.97 -5.88 -6.20
C VAL A 282 -12.11 -6.57 -5.13
N VAL A 283 -11.19 -5.85 -4.48
CA VAL A 283 -10.46 -6.43 -3.34
C VAL A 283 -11.43 -6.79 -2.22
N ASN A 284 -11.38 -8.02 -1.72
CA ASN A 284 -12.18 -8.47 -0.59
C ASN A 284 -11.93 -7.59 0.66
N THR A 285 -13.00 -7.32 1.38
CA THR A 285 -12.95 -6.68 2.71
C THR A 285 -13.49 -7.63 3.75
N CYS A 286 -13.08 -7.42 4.99
CA CYS A 286 -13.47 -8.25 6.11
C CYS A 286 -14.16 -7.43 7.20
N ASN A 287 -15.07 -8.07 7.92
CA ASN A 287 -15.63 -7.48 9.14
C ASN A 287 -14.61 -7.49 10.30
N LYS A 288 -15.01 -6.96 11.45
CA LYS A 288 -14.20 -6.94 12.69
C LYS A 288 -13.67 -8.31 13.14
N ARG A 289 -14.34 -9.40 12.75
CA ARG A 289 -13.94 -10.78 13.07
C ARG A 289 -13.00 -11.41 12.02
N GLY A 290 -12.66 -10.67 10.96
CA GLY A 290 -11.84 -11.18 9.86
C GLY A 290 -12.60 -12.05 8.86
N SER A 291 -13.94 -12.06 8.88
CA SER A 291 -14.73 -12.78 7.87
C SER A 291 -15.00 -11.89 6.66
N ILE A 292 -14.85 -12.44 5.46
CA ILE A 292 -15.10 -11.74 4.20
C ILE A 292 -16.54 -11.21 4.17
N LEU A 293 -16.69 -9.96 3.71
CA LEU A 293 -17.96 -9.29 3.48
C LEU A 293 -18.38 -9.49 2.02
N ASN A 294 -19.56 -10.09 1.82
CA ASN A 294 -20.15 -10.23 0.49
C ASN A 294 -20.68 -8.88 -0.05
N ASN A 295 -21.02 -7.94 0.84
CA ASN A 295 -21.46 -6.61 0.45
C ASN A 295 -20.25 -5.72 0.15
N ILE A 296 -19.88 -5.63 -1.13
CA ILE A 296 -18.76 -4.80 -1.61
C ILE A 296 -19.00 -3.28 -1.40
N TYR A 297 -20.25 -2.86 -1.12
CA TYR A 297 -20.61 -1.47 -0.82
C TYR A 297 -20.56 -1.15 0.68
N GLU A 298 -20.16 -2.08 1.53
CA GLU A 298 -20.08 -1.85 2.97
C GLU A 298 -19.11 -0.70 3.28
N ARG A 299 -19.51 0.15 4.24
CA ARG A 299 -18.81 1.40 4.55
C ARG A 299 -17.45 1.10 5.18
N ASN A 300 -16.47 1.96 4.89
CA ASN A 300 -15.13 1.89 5.46
C ASN A 300 -15.19 1.98 7.00
N GLY A 301 -14.54 1.03 7.69
CA GLY A 301 -14.42 1.01 9.14
C GLY A 301 -13.72 2.23 9.74
N CYS A 302 -12.83 2.87 8.97
CA CYS A 302 -12.20 4.15 9.35
C CYS A 302 -13.16 5.34 9.32
N GLU A 303 -14.37 5.15 8.80
CA GLU A 303 -15.44 6.14 8.74
C GLU A 303 -16.69 5.69 9.53
N GLY A 304 -16.51 4.72 10.44
CA GLY A 304 -17.60 4.17 11.26
C GLY A 304 -18.44 3.08 10.57
N GLY A 305 -17.94 2.50 9.48
CA GLY A 305 -18.54 1.32 8.84
C GLY A 305 -18.05 -0.02 9.40
N GLU A 306 -18.39 -1.11 8.70
CA GLU A 306 -18.03 -2.47 9.12
C GLU A 306 -16.98 -3.15 8.21
N ALA A 307 -16.51 -2.50 7.14
CA ALA A 307 -15.51 -3.05 6.23
C ALA A 307 -14.08 -2.61 6.58
N PHE A 308 -13.20 -3.58 6.76
CA PHE A 308 -11.78 -3.43 7.08
C PHE A 308 -10.93 -4.21 6.08
N MET A 309 -9.63 -3.91 6.02
CA MET A 309 -8.66 -4.76 5.32
C MET A 309 -8.66 -6.16 5.93
N CYS A 310 -8.67 -7.19 5.08
CA CYS A 310 -8.61 -8.58 5.54
C CYS A 310 -7.22 -8.91 6.08
N THR A 311 -7.16 -9.65 7.19
CA THR A 311 -5.87 -9.97 7.82
C THR A 311 -5.06 -10.99 7.01
N ASP A 312 -5.64 -11.72 6.08
CA ASP A 312 -4.84 -12.57 5.18
C ASP A 312 -4.14 -11.78 4.05
N GLN A 313 -4.46 -10.48 3.89
CA GLN A 313 -3.79 -9.52 3.01
C GLN A 313 -2.52 -8.93 3.67
N GLN A 314 -1.74 -9.80 4.29
CA GLN A 314 -0.44 -9.49 4.91
C GLN A 314 0.70 -10.02 4.03
N PRO A 315 1.95 -9.54 4.21
CA PRO A 315 3.10 -10.02 3.47
C PRO A 315 3.62 -11.35 4.03
N TRP A 316 4.22 -12.17 3.17
CA TRP A 316 4.82 -13.45 3.57
C TRP A 316 6.06 -13.79 2.75
N ALA A 317 6.94 -14.59 3.32
CA ALA A 317 8.11 -15.13 2.63
C ALA A 317 7.72 -16.39 1.85
N VAL A 318 8.08 -16.43 0.57
CA VAL A 318 8.05 -17.65 -0.24
C VAL A 318 9.33 -18.45 0.00
N ASN A 319 10.46 -17.75 0.02
CA ASN A 319 11.77 -18.25 0.40
C ASN A 319 12.67 -17.06 0.82
N ASP A 320 13.96 -17.30 1.09
CA ASP A 320 14.86 -16.24 1.56
C ASP A 320 15.06 -15.07 0.57
N LYS A 321 14.77 -15.25 -0.72
CA LYS A 321 14.95 -14.25 -1.78
C LYS A 321 13.65 -13.65 -2.27
N LEU A 322 12.52 -14.35 -2.13
CA LEU A 322 11.22 -13.93 -2.65
C LEU A 322 10.18 -13.82 -1.55
N SER A 323 9.44 -12.70 -1.56
CA SER A 323 8.23 -12.49 -0.77
C SER A 323 7.04 -12.10 -1.63
N TYR A 324 5.85 -12.34 -1.10
CA TYR A 324 4.61 -11.80 -1.64
C TYR A 324 3.96 -10.86 -0.64
N GLY A 325 3.10 -9.97 -1.12
CA GLY A 325 2.33 -9.08 -0.25
C GLY A 325 1.46 -8.09 -1.01
N PHE A 326 1.16 -6.99 -0.33
CA PHE A 326 0.18 -6.01 -0.77
C PHE A 326 0.68 -4.61 -0.46
N VAL A 327 0.25 -3.63 -1.26
CA VAL A 327 0.71 -2.25 -1.15
C VAL A 327 -0.45 -1.28 -1.37
N ALA A 328 -0.33 -0.09 -0.79
CA ALA A 328 -0.92 1.11 -1.39
C ALA A 328 0.05 1.64 -2.45
N GLY A 329 -0.43 1.98 -3.64
CA GLY A 329 0.41 2.42 -4.76
C GLY A 329 0.06 3.81 -5.25
N HIS A 330 1.08 4.56 -5.65
CA HIS A 330 0.97 5.74 -6.49
C HIS A 330 2.06 5.65 -7.57
N ILE A 331 1.68 5.63 -8.85
CA ILE A 331 2.61 5.45 -9.96
C ILE A 331 2.48 6.64 -10.91
N SER A 332 3.58 7.34 -11.13
CA SER A 332 3.62 8.53 -11.98
C SER A 332 3.11 8.23 -13.38
N GLY A 333 2.16 9.05 -13.83
CA GLY A 333 1.51 8.94 -15.14
C GLY A 333 0.40 7.90 -15.23
N LEU A 334 0.07 7.22 -14.12
CA LEU A 334 -1.04 6.28 -14.04
C LEU A 334 -2.11 6.81 -13.07
N THR A 335 -3.27 6.18 -13.09
CA THR A 335 -4.39 6.45 -12.20
C THR A 335 -4.78 5.20 -11.41
N GLU A 336 -5.68 5.38 -10.44
CA GLU A 336 -6.24 4.26 -9.67
C GLU A 336 -6.81 3.14 -10.55
N LYS A 337 -7.44 3.51 -11.67
CA LYS A 337 -7.96 2.55 -12.65
C LYS A 337 -6.86 1.66 -13.26
N ASP A 338 -5.65 2.18 -13.37
CA ASP A 338 -4.53 1.49 -14.00
C ASP A 338 -3.82 0.55 -13.01
N TRP A 339 -3.63 0.98 -11.75
CA TRP A 339 -2.90 0.15 -10.77
C TRP A 339 -3.79 -0.75 -9.92
N CYS A 340 -5.09 -0.46 -9.74
CA CYS A 340 -5.92 -1.30 -8.87
C CYS A 340 -5.88 -2.77 -9.30
N CYS A 341 -5.49 -3.62 -8.36
CA CYS A 341 -5.30 -5.05 -8.50
C CYS A 341 -4.23 -5.49 -9.51
N ALA A 342 -3.44 -4.57 -10.06
CA ALA A 342 -2.22 -4.89 -10.79
C ALA A 342 -1.17 -5.41 -9.80
N CYS A 343 -0.31 -6.32 -10.28
CA CYS A 343 0.81 -6.80 -9.50
C CYS A 343 2.11 -6.25 -10.03
N TYR A 344 3.06 -5.98 -9.14
CA TYR A 344 4.38 -5.46 -9.48
C TYR A 344 5.45 -6.31 -8.79
N LYS A 345 6.49 -6.68 -9.55
CA LYS A 345 7.70 -7.27 -8.97
C LYS A 345 8.63 -6.13 -8.57
N PHE A 346 8.97 -6.06 -7.30
CA PHE A 346 9.98 -5.20 -6.73
C PHE A 346 11.31 -5.95 -6.69
N THR A 347 12.38 -5.25 -7.03
CA THR A 347 13.76 -5.62 -6.69
C THR A 347 14.30 -4.53 -5.78
N PHE A 348 14.60 -4.86 -4.52
CA PHE A 348 15.13 -3.86 -3.59
C PHE A 348 16.54 -3.46 -4.02
N THR A 349 16.83 -2.16 -4.07
CA THR A 349 18.09 -1.64 -4.63
C THR A 349 19.08 -1.19 -3.56
N ASN A 350 18.61 -0.97 -2.33
CA ASN A 350 19.42 -0.50 -1.22
C ASN A 350 19.11 -1.27 0.09
N THR A 351 19.79 -0.88 1.18
CA THR A 351 19.71 -1.49 2.53
C THR A 351 20.21 -2.94 2.60
N ALA A 352 19.99 -3.61 3.74
CA ALA A 352 20.42 -4.99 3.99
C ALA A 352 19.65 -6.05 3.18
N ILE A 353 18.56 -5.67 2.51
CA ILE A 353 17.76 -6.57 1.67
C ILE A 353 17.93 -6.32 0.17
N ALA A 354 18.91 -5.51 -0.24
CA ALA A 354 19.20 -5.28 -1.65
C ALA A 354 19.35 -6.60 -2.43
N GLY A 355 18.74 -6.66 -3.62
CA GLY A 355 18.67 -7.84 -4.47
C GLY A 355 17.58 -8.85 -4.12
N LYS A 356 16.92 -8.74 -2.95
CA LYS A 356 15.69 -9.50 -2.69
C LYS A 356 14.56 -9.01 -3.58
N GLN A 357 13.61 -9.89 -3.82
CA GLN A 357 12.46 -9.63 -4.67
C GLN A 357 11.16 -9.75 -3.88
N MET A 358 10.19 -8.90 -4.22
CA MET A 358 8.85 -8.98 -3.65
C MET A 358 7.81 -8.80 -4.76
N ILE A 359 6.84 -9.71 -4.92
CA ILE A 359 5.70 -9.48 -5.80
C ILE A 359 4.55 -8.97 -4.95
N VAL A 360 4.02 -7.80 -5.31
CA VAL A 360 2.94 -7.16 -4.57
C VAL A 360 1.74 -6.93 -5.45
N GLN A 361 0.54 -7.02 -4.89
CA GLN A 361 -0.67 -6.47 -5.52
C GLN A 361 -1.01 -5.10 -4.92
N VAL A 362 -1.35 -4.14 -5.78
CA VAL A 362 -1.85 -2.83 -5.35
C VAL A 362 -3.32 -2.98 -4.98
N THR A 363 -3.63 -2.83 -3.69
CA THR A 363 -5.01 -2.93 -3.17
C THR A 363 -5.56 -1.58 -2.71
N ASN A 364 -4.70 -0.59 -2.54
CA ASN A 364 -5.06 0.75 -2.10
C ASN A 364 -4.29 1.82 -2.91
N THR A 365 -4.76 3.06 -2.87
CA THR A 365 -4.03 4.22 -3.39
C THR A 365 -3.27 4.91 -2.26
N GLY A 366 -1.97 5.15 -2.46
CA GLY A 366 -1.14 5.92 -1.54
C GLY A 366 -1.27 7.43 -1.78
N ASN A 367 -0.87 8.26 -0.80
CA ASN A 367 -0.85 9.72 -1.01
C ASN A 367 0.19 10.09 -2.07
N ASP A 368 -0.14 11.08 -2.90
CA ASP A 368 0.73 11.57 -3.96
C ASP A 368 1.95 12.27 -3.35
N LEU A 369 3.10 11.58 -3.38
CA LEU A 369 4.40 12.10 -2.98
C LEU A 369 5.24 12.53 -4.19
N GLY A 370 4.62 12.77 -5.35
CA GLY A 370 5.25 13.29 -6.57
C GLY A 370 6.10 12.28 -7.36
N GLU A 371 6.51 11.17 -6.74
CA GLU A 371 7.28 10.08 -7.36
C GLU A 371 6.51 8.74 -7.31
N ASN A 372 7.05 7.70 -7.95
CA ASN A 372 6.49 6.35 -7.81
C ASN A 372 6.70 5.88 -6.36
N HIS A 373 5.60 5.64 -5.65
CA HIS A 373 5.63 5.39 -4.23
C HIS A 373 4.72 4.23 -3.86
N PHE A 374 5.21 3.35 -3.00
CA PHE A 374 4.48 2.17 -2.53
C PHE A 374 4.53 2.03 -1.02
N ASP A 375 3.38 2.11 -0.35
CA ASP A 375 3.30 1.83 1.07
C ASP A 375 3.03 0.34 1.26
N ILE A 376 4.02 -0.40 1.77
CA ILE A 376 3.91 -1.84 1.98
C ILE A 376 2.98 -2.09 3.17
N GLN A 377 1.97 -2.94 2.97
CA GLN A 377 1.06 -3.34 4.03
C GLN A 377 1.81 -4.26 5.00
N ILE A 378 2.14 -3.75 6.18
CA ILE A 378 2.89 -4.46 7.20
C ILE A 378 2.20 -4.20 8.54
N PRO A 379 1.55 -5.19 9.18
CA PRO A 379 1.01 -5.01 10.51
C PRO A 379 2.06 -4.54 11.51
N GLY A 380 1.73 -3.49 12.25
CA GLY A 380 2.70 -2.81 13.11
C GLY A 380 3.69 -1.92 12.36
N GLY A 381 3.46 -1.63 11.08
CA GLY A 381 4.22 -0.66 10.27
C GLY A 381 3.85 0.81 10.54
N GLY A 382 2.77 1.05 11.27
CA GLY A 382 2.25 2.39 11.61
C GLY A 382 0.84 2.57 11.07
N LEU A 383 0.01 3.29 11.83
CA LEU A 383 -1.38 3.57 11.46
C LEU A 383 -1.47 4.66 10.39
N GLY A 384 -0.48 5.55 10.30
CA GLY A 384 -0.50 6.64 9.34
C GLY A 384 -1.56 7.68 9.66
N ILE A 385 -2.31 8.14 8.66
CA ILE A 385 -3.32 9.21 8.84
C ILE A 385 -4.55 8.68 9.59
N PHE A 386 -4.99 7.46 9.31
CA PHE A 386 -6.23 6.89 9.84
C PHE A 386 -5.98 5.84 10.93
N ASP A 387 -6.99 5.57 11.75
CA ASP A 387 -6.95 4.49 12.74
C ASP A 387 -8.25 3.69 12.70
N GLY A 388 -8.32 2.75 11.76
CA GLY A 388 -9.38 1.74 11.75
C GLY A 388 -9.12 0.62 12.73
N CYS A 389 -7.86 0.41 13.13
CA CYS A 389 -7.46 -0.73 13.95
C CYS A 389 -8.03 -0.67 15.36
N SER A 390 -8.08 0.51 15.97
CA SER A 390 -8.71 0.70 17.27
C SER A 390 -10.17 0.26 17.25
N THR A 391 -10.90 0.61 16.17
CA THR A 391 -12.30 0.22 15.96
C THR A 391 -12.45 -1.26 15.58
N GLN A 392 -11.57 -1.78 14.72
CA GLN A 392 -11.66 -3.16 14.23
C GLN A 392 -11.52 -4.16 15.37
N PHE A 393 -10.49 -3.96 16.21
CA PHE A 393 -10.11 -4.89 17.24
C PHE A 393 -10.62 -4.49 18.63
N ASN A 394 -11.28 -3.33 18.76
CA ASN A 394 -11.71 -2.76 20.03
C ASN A 394 -10.55 -2.63 21.04
N VAL A 395 -9.50 -1.94 20.61
CA VAL A 395 -8.24 -1.74 21.35
C VAL A 395 -7.78 -0.29 21.20
N ASN A 396 -6.75 0.11 21.95
CA ASN A 396 -6.01 1.35 21.69
C ASN A 396 -4.84 1.05 20.74
N ALA A 397 -5.08 1.03 19.43
CA ALA A 397 -4.04 0.69 18.45
C ALA A 397 -2.91 1.72 18.39
N ALA A 398 -3.16 2.97 18.79
CA ALA A 398 -2.13 4.00 18.91
C ALA A 398 -1.04 3.65 19.95
N SER A 399 -1.34 2.72 20.88
CA SER A 399 -0.35 2.22 21.84
C SER A 399 0.57 1.13 21.28
N TRP A 400 0.30 0.58 20.09
CA TRP A 400 1.15 -0.45 19.49
C TRP A 400 2.55 0.08 19.17
N GLY A 401 2.68 1.33 18.72
CA GLY A 401 3.97 1.91 18.37
C GLY A 401 3.83 3.34 17.89
N GLN A 402 4.85 3.82 17.17
CA GLN A 402 4.82 5.15 16.59
C GLN A 402 3.70 5.26 15.54
N ARG A 403 3.05 6.43 15.47
CA ARG A 403 1.97 6.68 14.50
C ARG A 403 2.41 6.37 13.06
N TYR A 404 3.62 6.82 12.72
CA TYR A 404 4.31 6.53 11.48
C TYR A 404 5.55 5.68 11.79
N GLY A 405 5.74 4.56 11.10
CA GLY A 405 6.84 3.62 11.36
C GLY A 405 6.52 2.50 12.36
N GLY A 406 5.52 2.68 13.21
CA GLY A 406 4.91 1.62 14.03
C GLY A 406 5.83 1.06 15.11
N LEU A 407 5.85 -0.25 15.24
CA LEU A 407 6.68 -0.98 16.20
C LEU A 407 8.18 -0.73 15.96
N ILE A 408 8.96 -0.70 17.03
CA ILE A 408 10.42 -0.54 16.99
C ILE A 408 11.19 -1.86 17.22
N SER A 409 10.51 -2.93 17.60
CA SER A 409 11.11 -4.23 17.89
C SER A 409 10.16 -5.39 17.59
N GLU A 410 10.74 -6.56 17.29
CA GLU A 410 9.98 -7.78 16.96
C GLU A 410 9.13 -8.27 18.14
N ASP A 411 9.63 -8.16 19.37
CA ASP A 411 8.88 -8.56 20.57
C ASP A 411 7.54 -7.85 20.69
N GLY A 412 7.44 -6.64 20.15
CA GLY A 412 6.20 -5.87 20.11
C GLY A 412 5.11 -6.50 19.23
N CYS A 413 5.44 -7.41 18.31
CA CYS A 413 4.45 -8.18 17.55
C CYS A 413 3.52 -8.99 18.46
N ASN A 414 3.98 -9.42 19.64
CA ASN A 414 3.15 -10.16 20.59
C ASN A 414 1.98 -9.33 21.16
N ASN A 415 2.06 -8.00 21.07
CA ASN A 415 1.01 -7.09 21.52
C ASN A 415 -0.08 -6.83 20.46
N LEU A 416 0.14 -7.29 19.22
CA LEU A 416 -0.85 -7.18 18.15
C LEU A 416 -1.87 -8.32 18.23
N PRO A 417 -3.09 -8.14 17.70
CA PRO A 417 -4.05 -9.22 17.49
C PRO A 417 -3.38 -10.42 16.81
N LYS A 418 -3.72 -11.64 17.26
CA LYS A 418 -3.04 -12.86 16.80
C LYS A 418 -3.05 -13.05 15.28
N SER A 419 -4.11 -12.58 14.62
CA SER A 419 -4.23 -12.60 13.16
C SER A 419 -3.20 -11.71 12.45
N LEU A 420 -2.64 -10.69 13.10
CA LEU A 420 -1.68 -9.73 12.56
C LEU A 420 -0.21 -10.07 12.85
N GLN A 421 0.05 -11.04 13.73
CA GLN A 421 1.40 -11.30 14.22
C GLN A 421 2.32 -11.85 13.12
N ALA A 422 1.80 -12.65 12.19
CA ALA A 422 2.60 -13.25 11.12
C ALA A 422 3.24 -12.20 10.19
N GLY A 423 2.47 -11.25 9.68
CA GLY A 423 2.97 -10.15 8.87
C GLY A 423 3.85 -9.18 9.67
N CYS A 424 3.58 -9.02 10.98
CA CYS A 424 4.46 -8.27 11.87
C CYS A 424 5.85 -8.93 11.99
N HIS A 425 5.91 -10.23 12.26
CA HIS A 425 7.17 -10.97 12.34
C HIS A 425 7.89 -11.01 10.98
N TRP A 426 7.16 -11.04 9.86
CA TRP A 426 7.77 -10.94 8.54
C TRP A 426 8.63 -9.67 8.37
N ARG A 427 8.19 -8.53 8.94
CA ARG A 427 8.92 -7.26 8.93
C ARG A 427 10.33 -7.39 9.50
N PHE A 428 10.46 -8.05 10.65
CA PHE A 428 11.73 -8.19 11.35
C PHE A 428 12.57 -9.34 10.80
N ASN A 429 11.93 -10.39 10.28
CA ASN A 429 12.61 -11.59 9.81
C ASN A 429 13.04 -11.52 8.35
N TRP A 430 12.11 -11.55 7.40
CA TRP A 430 12.46 -11.62 5.97
C TRP A 430 12.90 -10.24 5.46
N PHE A 431 12.18 -9.20 5.87
CA PHE A 431 12.39 -7.80 5.50
C PHE A 431 13.48 -7.11 6.34
N LYS A 432 14.01 -7.79 7.36
CA LYS A 432 15.16 -7.33 8.18
C LYS A 432 14.98 -5.95 8.82
N ASN A 433 13.73 -5.54 9.05
CA ASN A 433 13.35 -4.24 9.59
C ASN A 433 14.06 -3.06 8.91
N VAL A 434 14.30 -3.17 7.60
CA VAL A 434 14.89 -2.06 6.84
C VAL A 434 13.91 -0.90 6.78
N ASP A 435 14.44 0.32 6.80
CA ASP A 435 13.64 1.54 6.82
C ASP A 435 13.51 2.08 5.40
N ASN A 436 12.29 2.02 4.85
CA ASN A 436 11.89 2.64 3.58
C ASN A 436 12.87 2.35 2.42
N PRO A 437 13.12 1.06 2.11
CA PRO A 437 14.05 0.70 1.04
C PRO A 437 13.54 1.20 -0.31
N GLU A 438 14.48 1.53 -1.19
CA GLU A 438 14.21 1.87 -2.57
C GLU A 438 14.08 0.59 -3.42
N ILE A 439 13.33 0.69 -4.51
CA ILE A 439 13.02 -0.43 -5.39
C ILE A 439 13.16 -0.03 -6.85
N ASP A 440 13.50 -1.02 -7.65
CA ASP A 440 13.19 -1.04 -9.06
C ASP A 440 11.99 -1.98 -9.25
N PHE A 441 10.96 -1.52 -9.95
CA PHE A 441 9.70 -2.25 -10.10
C PHE A 441 9.22 -2.31 -11.53
N GLU A 442 8.48 -3.37 -11.86
CA GLU A 442 8.14 -3.59 -13.27
C GLU A 442 6.75 -4.10 -13.63
N GLU A 443 5.72 -4.19 -12.80
CA GLU A 443 4.44 -4.85 -13.18
C GLU A 443 4.63 -6.34 -13.62
N VAL A 444 3.75 -7.24 -13.23
CA VAL A 444 3.80 -8.67 -13.58
C VAL A 444 2.38 -9.22 -13.59
N VAL A 445 2.18 -10.40 -14.17
CA VAL A 445 0.94 -11.14 -13.95
C VAL A 445 0.84 -11.47 -12.46
N CYS A 446 -0.34 -11.23 -11.87
CA CYS A 446 -0.55 -11.56 -10.47
C CYS A 446 -0.48 -13.08 -10.24
N PRO A 447 0.39 -13.55 -9.32
CA PRO A 447 0.38 -14.92 -8.85
C PRO A 447 -0.96 -15.29 -8.21
N ASP A 448 -1.39 -16.54 -8.39
CA ASP A 448 -2.67 -17.02 -7.87
C ASP A 448 -2.71 -16.97 -6.34
N GLU A 449 -1.58 -17.16 -5.65
CA GLU A 449 -1.49 -17.07 -4.19
C GLU A 449 -1.80 -15.67 -3.66
N ILE A 450 -1.54 -14.64 -4.45
CA ILE A 450 -1.91 -13.25 -4.13
C ILE A 450 -3.40 -13.04 -4.45
N VAL A 451 -3.84 -13.44 -5.65
CA VAL A 451 -5.23 -13.25 -6.09
C VAL A 451 -6.22 -14.01 -5.21
N GLN A 452 -5.88 -15.21 -4.71
CA GLN A 452 -6.74 -15.99 -3.83
C GLN A 452 -7.08 -15.27 -2.51
N LYS A 453 -6.21 -14.36 -2.05
CA LYS A 453 -6.43 -13.57 -0.81
C LYS A 453 -7.33 -12.36 -1.02
N THR A 454 -7.29 -11.76 -2.21
CA THR A 454 -8.05 -10.53 -2.51
C THR A 454 -9.28 -10.79 -3.36
N ASN A 455 -9.34 -11.93 -4.04
CA ASN A 455 -10.28 -12.25 -5.11
C ASN A 455 -10.26 -11.24 -6.28
N CYS A 456 -9.22 -10.40 -6.38
CA CYS A 456 -9.17 -9.33 -7.38
C CYS A 456 -8.13 -9.64 -8.46
N ARG A 457 -8.58 -9.74 -9.71
CA ARG A 457 -7.71 -9.89 -10.89
C ARG A 457 -8.14 -8.89 -11.96
N ARG A 458 -7.18 -8.21 -12.59
CA ARG A 458 -7.43 -7.35 -13.74
C ARG A 458 -7.84 -8.17 -14.97
N ILE A 459 -8.83 -7.70 -15.73
CA ILE A 459 -9.34 -8.37 -16.95
C ILE A 459 -8.77 -7.80 -18.24
#